data_AF-A0AAU9Q201-F1
#
_entry.id   AF-A0AAU9Q201-F1
#
_cell.length_a   1.000
_cell.length_b   1.000
_cell.length_c   1.000
_cell.angle_alpha   90.00
_cell.angle_beta   90.00
_cell.angle_gamma   90.00
#
_symmetry.space_group_name_H-M   'P 1'
#
loop_
_entity.id
_entity.type
_entity.pdbx_description
1 polymer ?
#
loop_
_entity_poly.entity_id
_entity_poly.type
_entity_poly.pdbx_seq_one_letter_code
_entity_poly.pdbx_strand_id
1 'polypeptide(L)'
;MRHLLLLAIALTSTSAYAGYVYKDYAGLRDTFEVHKQSINTKINDANKRYISSLNQYRQCSSEKWRVAFTTVIPEIDQRRLELDKYKRTALTQSGKLNTEWLKMAKAHGISQTPAESDISDFYYWYKNHIELAKQGPMHELEIYTIALSKLSGTYETMAAACSGDPKAAQSYDLVESGIRGLLDEVFSLIGMT
;
A
#
# COMPACT_ATOMS: atom_id res chain seq x y z
N MET A 1 42.38 45.52 49.55
CA MET A 1 41.23 46.22 48.94
C MET A 1 41.00 45.57 47.57
N ARG A 2 39.93 44.75 47.41
CA ARG A 2 38.73 45.05 46.57
C ARG A 2 39.11 45.32 45.09
N HIS A 3 38.74 44.56 44.06
CA HIS A 3 37.46 43.95 43.64
C HIS A 3 37.74 42.80 42.61
N LEU A 4 37.18 41.59 42.73
CA LEU A 4 35.98 41.04 42.05
C LEU A 4 35.75 41.46 40.58
N LEU A 5 35.89 40.51 39.64
CA LEU A 5 34.98 40.22 38.50
C LEU A 5 35.49 38.94 37.79
N LEU A 6 34.97 37.73 38.08
CA LEU A 6 33.86 37.06 37.39
C LEU A 6 33.90 37.16 35.86
N LEU A 7 34.34 36.08 35.21
CA LEU A 7 33.74 35.61 33.96
C LEU A 7 33.74 34.08 33.95
N ALA A 8 32.71 33.52 34.58
CA ALA A 8 32.28 32.16 34.29
C ALA A 8 31.65 32.20 32.90
N ILE A 9 32.38 31.73 31.88
CA ILE A 9 31.79 31.46 30.58
C ILE A 9 30.94 30.20 30.75
N ALA A 10 29.63 30.43 30.90
CA ALA A 10 28.62 29.40 30.84
C ALA A 10 28.70 28.73 29.46
N LEU A 11 29.15 27.48 29.45
CA LEU A 11 28.88 26.53 28.37
C LEU A 11 27.38 26.24 28.37
N THR A 12 26.59 27.08 27.72
CA THR A 12 25.20 26.79 27.37
C THR A 12 25.06 26.81 25.86
N SER A 13 25.45 25.72 25.21
CA SER A 13 25.16 25.52 23.79
C SER A 13 25.03 24.07 23.40
N THR A 14 24.29 23.27 24.17
CA THR A 14 23.86 21.92 23.75
C THR A 14 22.48 21.58 24.30
N SER A 15 21.44 22.29 23.86
CA SER A 15 20.04 21.86 24.12
C SER A 15 19.05 22.20 23.00
N ALA A 16 19.44 23.02 22.00
CA ALA A 16 18.57 23.35 20.88
C ALA A 16 18.49 22.23 19.82
N TYR A 17 19.54 21.43 19.65
CA TYR A 17 19.60 20.40 18.61
C TYR A 17 18.72 19.17 18.91
N ALA A 18 18.70 18.71 20.16
CA ALA A 18 17.90 17.54 20.55
C ALA A 18 16.38 17.77 20.38
N GLY A 19 15.91 19.01 20.59
CA GLY A 19 14.49 19.37 20.46
C GLY A 19 13.96 19.37 19.01
N TYR A 20 14.81 19.62 18.02
CA TYR A 20 14.43 19.52 16.60
C TYR A 20 14.33 18.06 16.15
N VAL A 21 15.34 17.24 16.44
CA VAL A 21 15.41 15.84 15.96
C VAL A 21 14.28 14.96 16.52
N TYR A 22 13.87 15.16 17.78
CA TYR A 22 12.73 14.42 18.35
C TYR A 22 11.39 14.76 17.67
N LYS A 23 11.16 16.05 17.34
CA LYS A 23 9.98 16.48 16.58
C LYS A 23 9.97 15.87 15.17
N ASP A 24 11.14 15.79 14.55
CA ASP A 24 11.30 15.19 13.21
C ASP A 24 11.02 13.68 13.22
N TYR A 25 11.43 12.96 14.27
CA TYR A 25 11.07 11.55 14.48
C TYR A 25 9.55 11.34 14.59
N ALA A 26 8.87 12.12 15.44
CA ALA A 26 7.42 12.02 15.61
C ALA A 26 6.70 12.33 14.30
N GLY A 27 7.14 13.37 13.58
CA GLY A 27 6.61 13.71 12.26
C GLY A 27 6.79 12.61 11.22
N LEU A 28 7.95 11.94 11.20
CA LEU A 28 8.24 10.82 10.31
C LEU A 28 7.32 9.62 10.59
N ARG A 29 7.16 9.23 11.86
CA ARG A 29 6.23 8.18 12.29
C ARG A 29 4.80 8.51 11.88
N ASP A 30 4.33 9.70 12.22
CA ASP A 30 2.94 10.10 12.01
C ASP A 30 2.61 10.16 10.51
N THR A 31 3.53 10.66 9.69
CA THR A 31 3.41 10.65 8.23
C THR A 31 3.29 9.23 7.68
N PHE A 32 4.10 8.30 8.20
CA PHE A 32 4.06 6.90 7.77
C PHE A 32 2.76 6.20 8.16
N GLU A 33 2.27 6.41 9.39
CA GLU A 33 0.98 5.84 9.82
C GLU A 33 -0.20 6.41 9.01
N VAL A 34 -0.17 7.71 8.68
CA VAL A 34 -1.15 8.31 7.77
C VAL A 34 -1.10 7.66 6.38
N HIS A 35 0.09 7.42 5.82
CA HIS A 35 0.22 6.75 4.52
C HIS A 35 -0.32 5.30 4.57
N LYS A 36 0.02 4.55 5.62
CA LYS A 36 -0.48 3.19 5.85
C LYS A 36 -2.00 3.16 5.97
N GLN A 37 -2.59 4.10 6.70
CA GLN A 37 -4.03 4.23 6.80
C GLN A 37 -4.66 4.58 5.44
N SER A 38 -4.04 5.47 4.66
CA SER A 38 -4.48 5.81 3.30
C SER A 38 -4.52 4.57 2.39
N ILE A 39 -3.47 3.75 2.38
CA ILE A 39 -3.44 2.50 1.61
C ILE A 39 -4.55 1.54 2.07
N ASN A 40 -4.74 1.37 3.37
CA ASN A 40 -5.81 0.51 3.89
C ASN A 40 -7.20 0.97 3.45
N THR A 41 -7.45 2.29 3.43
CA THR A 41 -8.69 2.85 2.89
C THR A 41 -8.83 2.54 1.41
N LYS A 42 -7.79 2.76 0.59
CA LYS A 42 -7.80 2.42 -0.84
C LYS A 42 -8.09 0.93 -1.09
N ILE A 43 -7.50 0.04 -0.29
CA ILE A 43 -7.77 -1.40 -0.35
C ILE A 43 -9.24 -1.69 -0.06
N ASN A 44 -9.79 -1.10 1.00
CA ASN A 44 -11.18 -1.32 1.38
C ASN A 44 -12.14 -0.81 0.30
N ASP A 45 -11.88 0.35 -0.27
CA ASP A 45 -12.71 0.91 -1.33
C ASP A 45 -12.61 0.11 -2.64
N ALA A 46 -11.42 -0.35 -3.00
CA ALA A 46 -11.22 -1.25 -4.14
C ALA A 46 -11.97 -2.58 -3.96
N ASN A 47 -11.93 -3.17 -2.75
CA ASN A 47 -12.70 -4.39 -2.45
C ASN A 47 -14.21 -4.15 -2.54
N LYS A 48 -14.71 -3.04 -2.00
CA LYS A 48 -16.13 -2.67 -2.10
C LYS A 48 -16.56 -2.51 -3.56
N ARG A 49 -15.78 -1.79 -4.37
CA ARG A 49 -16.04 -1.61 -5.80
C ARG A 49 -16.06 -2.95 -6.53
N TYR A 50 -15.07 -3.81 -6.28
CA TYR A 50 -15.02 -5.16 -6.87
C TYR A 50 -16.27 -5.98 -6.56
N ILE A 51 -16.64 -6.07 -5.27
CA ILE A 51 -17.84 -6.81 -4.84
C ILE A 51 -19.11 -6.23 -5.46
N SER A 52 -19.23 -4.89 -5.49
CA SER A 52 -20.35 -4.22 -6.13
C SER A 52 -20.46 -4.55 -7.61
N SER A 53 -19.34 -4.47 -8.34
CA SER A 53 -19.27 -4.73 -9.78
C SER A 53 -19.62 -6.19 -10.11
N LEU A 54 -19.07 -7.14 -9.34
CA LEU A 54 -19.40 -8.56 -9.45
C LEU A 54 -20.90 -8.81 -9.21
N ASN A 55 -21.48 -8.17 -8.19
CA ASN A 55 -22.90 -8.32 -7.87
C ASN A 55 -23.80 -7.74 -8.97
N GLN A 56 -23.42 -6.61 -9.57
CA GLN A 56 -24.13 -6.05 -10.72
C GLN A 56 -24.07 -6.99 -11.92
N TYR A 57 -22.90 -7.54 -12.23
CA TYR A 57 -22.76 -8.54 -13.30
C TYR A 57 -23.62 -9.78 -13.05
N ARG A 58 -23.70 -10.28 -11.81
CA ARG A 58 -24.53 -11.44 -11.45
C ARG A 58 -26.03 -11.24 -11.70
N GLN A 59 -26.48 -9.99 -11.84
CA GLN A 59 -27.87 -9.66 -12.19
C GLN A 59 -28.12 -9.68 -13.70
N CYS A 60 -27.11 -10.00 -14.51
CA CYS A 60 -27.24 -10.12 -15.96
C CYS A 60 -28.29 -11.19 -16.34
N SER A 61 -29.39 -10.74 -16.94
CA SER A 61 -30.47 -11.61 -17.44
C SER A 61 -30.37 -11.93 -18.93
N SER A 62 -29.45 -11.28 -19.65
CA SER A 62 -29.26 -11.49 -21.09
C SER A 62 -28.49 -12.78 -21.36
N GLU A 63 -29.18 -13.78 -21.92
CA GLU A 63 -28.57 -15.07 -22.24
C GLU A 63 -27.43 -14.93 -23.25
N LYS A 64 -27.58 -14.05 -24.25
CA LYS A 64 -26.52 -13.71 -25.21
C LYS A 64 -25.23 -13.34 -24.50
N TRP A 65 -25.30 -12.43 -23.53
CA TRP A 65 -24.12 -11.92 -22.82
C TRP A 65 -23.57 -12.91 -21.80
N ARG A 66 -24.43 -13.66 -21.11
CA ARG A 66 -23.98 -14.73 -20.20
C ARG A 66 -23.16 -15.77 -20.94
N VAL A 67 -23.63 -16.25 -22.09
CA VAL A 67 -22.89 -17.19 -22.94
C VAL A 67 -21.57 -16.55 -23.40
N ALA A 68 -21.63 -15.31 -23.88
CA ALA A 68 -20.48 -14.58 -24.39
C ALA A 68 -19.32 -14.40 -23.38
N PHE A 69 -19.61 -14.38 -22.08
CA PHE A 69 -18.60 -14.19 -21.02
C PHE A 69 -18.13 -15.49 -20.33
N THR A 70 -18.70 -16.64 -20.67
CA THR A 70 -18.37 -17.93 -20.01
C THR A 70 -16.89 -18.31 -20.10
N THR A 71 -16.19 -17.87 -21.15
CA THR A 71 -14.76 -18.16 -21.33
C THR A 71 -13.85 -17.28 -20.48
N VAL A 72 -14.29 -16.07 -20.13
CA VAL A 72 -13.44 -15.07 -19.47
C VAL A 72 -13.61 -15.06 -17.95
N ILE A 73 -14.77 -15.45 -17.42
CA ILE A 73 -15.04 -15.51 -15.97
C ILE A 73 -14.04 -16.42 -15.22
N PRO A 74 -13.76 -17.65 -15.68
CA PRO A 74 -12.78 -18.50 -15.00
C PRO A 74 -11.38 -17.86 -14.94
N GLU A 75 -11.00 -17.12 -15.99
CA GLU A 75 -9.73 -16.41 -16.06
C GLU A 75 -9.67 -15.26 -15.03
N ILE A 76 -10.74 -14.46 -14.95
CA ILE A 76 -10.88 -13.38 -13.95
C ILE A 76 -10.82 -13.95 -12.52
N ASP A 77 -11.50 -15.07 -12.27
CA ASP A 77 -11.51 -15.71 -10.95
C ASP A 77 -10.14 -16.25 -10.56
N GLN A 78 -9.41 -16.89 -11.48
CA GLN A 78 -8.03 -17.31 -11.27
C GLN A 78 -7.14 -16.11 -10.94
N ARG A 79 -7.22 -15.05 -11.75
CA ARG A 79 -6.45 -13.82 -11.55
C ARG A 79 -6.74 -13.17 -10.19
N ARG A 80 -8.00 -13.17 -9.75
CA ARG A 80 -8.39 -12.71 -8.41
C ARG A 80 -7.73 -13.55 -7.30
N LEU A 81 -7.62 -14.87 -7.46
CA LEU A 81 -6.94 -15.73 -6.48
C LEU A 81 -5.44 -15.45 -6.40
N GLU A 82 -4.81 -15.19 -7.54
CA GLU A 82 -3.41 -14.80 -7.65
C GLU A 82 -3.16 -13.44 -6.98
N LEU A 83 -4.04 -12.45 -7.19
CA LEU A 83 -3.99 -11.16 -6.47
C LEU A 83 -4.19 -11.30 -4.97
N ASP A 84 -5.09 -12.16 -4.52
CA ASP A 84 -5.28 -12.46 -3.10
C ASP A 84 -4.01 -13.07 -2.49
N LYS A 85 -3.29 -13.93 -3.23
CA LYS A 85 -1.99 -14.48 -2.82
C LYS A 85 -0.91 -13.40 -2.76
N TYR A 86 -0.86 -12.51 -3.74
CA TYR A 86 0.08 -11.39 -3.79
C TYR A 86 -0.10 -10.47 -2.57
N LYS A 87 -1.35 -10.04 -2.28
CA LYS A 87 -1.67 -9.26 -1.08
C LYS A 87 -1.25 -9.95 0.22
N ARG A 88 -1.53 -11.25 0.36
CA ARG A 88 -1.12 -12.01 1.55
C ARG A 88 0.40 -12.02 1.72
N THR A 89 1.13 -12.10 0.62
CA THR A 89 2.59 -12.05 0.61
C THR A 89 3.09 -10.70 1.11
N ALA A 90 2.55 -9.59 0.59
CA ALA A 90 2.88 -8.24 1.02
C ALA A 90 2.63 -8.03 2.52
N LEU A 91 1.46 -8.46 3.02
CA LEU A 91 1.13 -8.39 4.46
C LEU A 91 2.09 -9.23 5.31
N THR A 92 2.46 -10.41 4.82
CA THR A 92 3.42 -11.29 5.52
C THR A 92 4.82 -10.65 5.57
N GLN A 93 5.28 -10.08 4.46
CA GLN A 93 6.57 -9.39 4.40
C GLN A 93 6.59 -8.18 5.33
N SER A 94 5.51 -7.38 5.36
CA SER A 94 5.36 -6.26 6.31
C SER A 94 5.48 -6.73 7.76
N GLY A 95 4.80 -7.83 8.12
CA GLY A 95 4.91 -8.43 9.46
C GLY A 95 6.32 -8.87 9.80
N LYS A 96 7.00 -9.58 8.89
CA LYS A 96 8.39 -10.02 9.06
C LYS A 96 9.35 -8.85 9.23
N LEU A 97 9.22 -7.81 8.41
CA LEU A 97 10.04 -6.60 8.48
C LEU A 97 9.92 -5.93 9.86
N ASN A 98 8.70 -5.83 10.38
CA ASN A 98 8.46 -5.31 11.72
C ASN A 98 9.07 -6.20 12.81
N THR A 99 8.92 -7.53 12.70
CA THR A 99 9.51 -8.47 13.67
C THR A 99 11.04 -8.40 13.69
N GLU A 100 11.70 -8.39 12.53
CA GLU A 100 13.16 -8.30 12.44
C GLU A 100 13.66 -6.94 12.95
N TRP A 101 12.93 -5.86 12.63
CA TRP A 101 13.24 -4.54 13.16
C TRP A 101 13.17 -4.49 14.68
N LEU A 102 12.10 -5.04 15.30
CA LEU A 102 11.96 -5.12 16.76
C LEU A 102 13.06 -5.98 17.41
N LYS A 103 13.44 -7.09 16.77
CA LYS A 103 14.53 -7.95 17.21
C LYS A 103 15.88 -7.22 17.19
N MET A 104 16.15 -6.48 16.12
CA MET A 104 17.34 -5.63 16.00
C MET A 104 17.34 -4.52 17.05
N ALA A 105 16.20 -3.84 17.26
CA ALA A 105 16.03 -2.83 18.30
C ALA A 105 16.46 -3.36 19.67
N LYS A 106 15.94 -4.55 20.03
CA LYS A 106 16.25 -5.22 21.29
C LYS A 106 17.72 -5.60 21.41
N ALA A 107 18.31 -6.14 20.34
CA ALA A 107 19.73 -6.52 20.32
C ALA A 107 20.67 -5.33 20.51
N HIS A 108 20.29 -4.16 20.01
CA HIS A 108 21.04 -2.91 20.14
C HIS A 108 20.65 -2.08 21.37
N GLY A 109 19.80 -2.59 22.27
CA GLY A 109 19.38 -1.86 23.48
C GLY A 109 18.54 -0.61 23.20
N ILE A 110 17.90 -0.54 22.04
CA ILE A 110 17.04 0.57 21.61
C ILE A 110 15.67 0.40 22.27
N SER A 111 15.58 0.67 23.57
CA SER A 111 14.31 0.59 24.33
C SER A 111 13.80 1.94 24.81
N GLN A 112 14.71 2.89 25.02
CA GLN A 112 14.44 4.27 25.41
C GLN A 112 15.64 5.09 24.91
N THR A 113 15.45 6.09 24.07
CA THR A 113 16.52 7.04 23.72
C THR A 113 16.62 8.03 24.89
N PRO A 114 17.70 8.03 25.71
CA PRO A 114 17.92 9.09 26.69
C PRO A 114 17.82 10.46 26.00
N ALA A 115 17.27 11.48 26.68
CA ALA A 115 17.16 12.83 26.12
C ALA A 115 18.51 13.43 25.65
N GLU A 116 19.62 12.88 26.15
CA GLU A 116 21.01 13.29 25.89
C GLU A 116 21.75 12.40 24.86
N SER A 117 21.16 11.27 24.47
CA SER A 117 21.76 10.41 23.44
C SER A 117 21.65 11.04 22.07
N ASP A 118 22.62 10.79 21.20
CA ASP A 118 22.66 11.32 19.85
C ASP A 118 21.46 10.75 19.05
N ILE A 119 20.33 11.49 19.08
CA ILE A 119 19.03 11.10 18.50
C ILE A 119 19.17 10.82 16.98
N SER A 120 20.27 11.24 16.37
CA SER A 120 20.63 11.03 14.97
C SER A 120 20.64 9.55 14.56
N ASP A 121 21.31 8.66 15.30
CA ASP A 121 21.44 7.24 14.90
C ASP A 121 20.09 6.51 14.94
N PHE A 122 19.28 6.74 15.98
CA PHE A 122 17.94 6.19 16.07
C PHE A 122 17.03 6.73 14.97
N TYR A 123 17.11 8.04 14.68
CA TYR A 123 16.35 8.67 13.61
C TYR A 123 16.67 8.02 12.25
N TYR A 124 17.95 7.91 11.88
CA TYR A 124 18.35 7.31 10.60
C TYR A 124 18.00 5.83 10.52
N TRP A 125 18.16 5.10 11.61
CA TRP A 125 17.77 3.69 11.70
C TRP A 125 16.27 3.49 11.50
N TYR A 126 15.41 4.28 12.15
CA TYR A 126 13.96 4.20 11.98
C TYR A 126 13.50 4.70 10.60
N LYS A 127 14.13 5.75 10.07
CA LYS A 127 13.90 6.22 8.70
C LYS A 127 14.16 5.11 7.68
N ASN A 128 15.27 4.38 7.81
CA ASN A 128 15.57 3.25 6.92
C ASN A 128 14.50 2.16 6.99
N HIS A 129 13.98 1.84 8.18
CA HIS A 129 12.87 0.89 8.33
C HIS A 129 11.62 1.35 7.57
N ILE A 130 11.24 2.62 7.71
CA ILE A 130 10.09 3.18 6.99
C ILE A 130 10.30 3.14 5.48
N GLU A 131 11.48 3.50 4.99
CA GLU A 131 11.76 3.45 3.55
C GLU A 131 11.69 2.03 2.99
N LEU A 132 12.19 1.02 3.72
CA LEU A 132 12.02 -0.39 3.35
C LEU A 132 10.54 -0.82 3.35
N ALA A 133 9.77 -0.37 4.34
CA ALA A 133 8.34 -0.67 4.41
C ALA A 133 7.55 -0.03 3.25
N LYS A 134 7.93 1.19 2.85
CA LYS A 134 7.34 1.89 1.69
C LYS A 134 7.67 1.20 0.37
N GLN A 135 8.95 0.94 0.11
CA GLN A 135 9.43 0.40 -1.16
C GLN A 135 9.04 -1.07 -1.37
N GLY A 136 8.91 -1.85 -0.29
CA GLY A 136 8.46 -3.23 -0.35
C GLY A 136 6.95 -3.34 -0.18
N PRO A 137 6.48 -3.77 1.01
CA PRO A 137 5.12 -4.24 1.20
C PRO A 137 4.04 -3.19 0.95
N MET A 138 4.29 -1.90 1.21
CA MET A 138 3.30 -0.86 0.92
C MET A 138 3.13 -0.62 -0.57
N HIS A 139 4.24 -0.60 -1.33
CA HIS A 139 4.19 -0.51 -2.78
C HIS A 139 3.45 -1.71 -3.39
N GLU A 140 3.72 -2.93 -2.90
CA GLU A 140 2.98 -4.13 -3.31
C GLU A 140 1.47 -4.00 -3.02
N LEU A 141 1.09 -3.45 -1.86
CA LEU A 141 -0.31 -3.20 -1.54
C LEU A 141 -0.95 -2.13 -2.46
N GLU A 142 -0.20 -1.11 -2.89
CA GLU A 142 -0.69 -0.14 -3.88
C GLU A 142 -0.90 -0.79 -5.26
N ILE A 143 0.03 -1.63 -5.70
CA ILE A 143 -0.13 -2.41 -6.94
C ILE A 143 -1.38 -3.30 -6.85
N TYR A 144 -1.61 -3.97 -5.72
CA TYR A 144 -2.84 -4.72 -5.49
C TYR A 144 -4.11 -3.86 -5.68
N THR A 145 -4.12 -2.62 -5.19
CA THR A 145 -5.30 -1.75 -5.35
C THR A 145 -5.57 -1.38 -6.81
N ILE A 146 -4.52 -1.11 -7.58
CA ILE A 146 -4.61 -0.81 -9.01
C ILE A 146 -5.13 -2.04 -9.76
N ALA A 147 -4.57 -3.20 -9.44
CA ALA A 147 -4.93 -4.47 -10.06
C ALA A 147 -6.40 -4.82 -9.83
N LEU A 148 -6.86 -4.74 -8.58
CA LEU A 148 -8.24 -5.01 -8.22
C LEU A 148 -9.22 -4.01 -8.86
N SER A 149 -8.80 -2.75 -9.02
CA SER A 149 -9.59 -1.73 -9.73
C SER A 149 -9.80 -2.09 -11.21
N LYS A 150 -8.77 -2.61 -11.89
CA LYS A 150 -8.87 -3.11 -13.27
C LYS A 150 -9.83 -4.31 -13.39
N LEU A 151 -9.75 -5.27 -12.46
CA LEU A 151 -10.71 -6.37 -12.40
C LEU A 151 -12.14 -5.89 -12.13
N SER A 152 -12.31 -4.87 -11.30
CA SER A 152 -13.62 -4.26 -11.04
C SER A 152 -14.20 -3.64 -12.32
N GLY A 153 -13.41 -2.86 -13.06
CA GLY A 153 -13.84 -2.24 -14.32
C GLY A 153 -14.23 -3.26 -15.40
N THR A 154 -13.62 -4.44 -15.37
CA THR A 154 -14.03 -5.57 -16.22
C THR A 154 -15.47 -6.01 -15.92
N TYR A 155 -15.79 -6.26 -14.65
CA TYR A 155 -17.15 -6.61 -14.24
C TYR A 155 -18.17 -5.49 -14.51
N GLU A 156 -17.79 -4.23 -14.32
CA GLU A 156 -18.64 -3.07 -14.67
C GLU A 156 -18.98 -3.04 -16.16
N THR A 157 -17.99 -3.30 -17.02
CA THR A 157 -18.18 -3.35 -18.48
C THR A 157 -19.10 -4.50 -18.86
N MET A 158 -18.90 -5.69 -18.26
CA MET A 158 -19.77 -6.84 -18.48
C MET A 158 -21.22 -6.56 -18.02
N ALA A 159 -21.40 -5.91 -16.87
CA ALA A 159 -22.71 -5.52 -16.36
C ALA A 159 -23.41 -4.48 -17.26
N ALA A 160 -22.66 -3.51 -17.79
CA ALA A 160 -23.16 -2.51 -18.72
C ALA A 160 -23.61 -3.14 -20.06
N ALA A 161 -22.81 -4.04 -20.63
CA ALA A 161 -23.17 -4.79 -21.83
C ALA A 161 -24.46 -5.61 -21.61
N CYS A 162 -24.55 -6.30 -20.46
CA CYS A 162 -25.76 -7.03 -20.05
C CYS A 162 -27.02 -6.15 -19.95
N SER A 163 -26.85 -4.89 -19.56
CA SER A 163 -27.93 -3.91 -19.44
C SER A 163 -28.30 -3.25 -20.77
N GLY A 164 -27.62 -3.60 -21.87
CA GLY A 164 -27.89 -3.08 -23.20
C GLY A 164 -27.16 -1.78 -23.53
N ASP A 165 -26.10 -1.42 -22.80
CA ASP A 165 -25.25 -0.28 -23.18
C ASP A 165 -24.56 -0.55 -24.54
N PRO A 166 -24.85 0.22 -25.59
CA PRO A 166 -24.32 -0.01 -26.93
C PRO A 166 -22.80 0.19 -27.01
N LYS A 167 -22.19 1.03 -26.15
CA LYS A 167 -20.73 1.21 -26.10
C LYS A 167 -20.05 0.00 -25.47
N ALA A 168 -20.59 -0.51 -24.37
CA ALA A 168 -20.09 -1.71 -23.74
C ALA A 168 -20.29 -2.95 -24.64
N ALA A 169 -21.39 -2.99 -25.39
CA ALA A 169 -21.66 -4.04 -26.38
C ALA A 169 -20.70 -4.03 -27.58
N GLN A 170 -20.28 -2.85 -28.04
CA GLN A 170 -19.26 -2.70 -29.10
C GLN A 170 -17.84 -3.00 -28.59
N SER A 171 -17.62 -2.82 -27.29
CA SER A 171 -16.38 -3.22 -26.61
C SER A 171 -16.21 -4.75 -26.53
N TYR A 172 -17.10 -5.59 -27.08
CA TYR A 172 -17.05 -7.04 -26.88
C TYR A 172 -15.81 -7.73 -27.50
N ASP A 173 -15.35 -7.32 -28.68
CA ASP A 173 -14.07 -7.81 -29.23
C ASP A 173 -12.87 -7.32 -28.39
N LEU A 174 -13.07 -6.21 -27.67
CA LEU A 174 -12.21 -5.66 -26.63
C LEU A 174 -12.44 -6.30 -25.24
N VAL A 175 -13.48 -7.11 -25.03
CA VAL A 175 -13.70 -7.84 -23.77
C VAL A 175 -12.83 -9.08 -23.80
N GLU A 176 -12.81 -9.86 -24.88
CA GLU A 176 -11.89 -11.02 -24.91
C GLU A 176 -10.42 -10.60 -25.06
N SER A 177 -10.12 -9.62 -25.92
CA SER A 177 -8.74 -9.13 -26.13
C SER A 177 -8.30 -8.10 -25.09
N GLY A 178 -9.21 -7.26 -24.61
CA GLY A 178 -8.92 -6.19 -23.66
C GLY A 178 -9.19 -6.56 -22.21
N ILE A 179 -10.03 -7.57 -21.87
CA ILE A 179 -9.93 -8.20 -20.54
C ILE A 179 -8.63 -8.95 -20.47
N ARG A 180 -8.27 -9.78 -21.46
CA ARG A 180 -6.94 -10.43 -21.47
C ARG A 180 -5.81 -9.40 -21.41
N GLY A 181 -5.87 -8.31 -22.19
CA GLY A 181 -4.90 -7.22 -22.09
C GLY A 181 -4.89 -6.50 -20.73
N LEU A 182 -6.04 -6.27 -20.10
CA LEU A 182 -6.14 -5.73 -18.76
C LEU A 182 -5.61 -6.70 -17.70
N LEU A 183 -5.85 -8.00 -17.87
CA LEU A 183 -5.30 -9.06 -17.04
C LEU A 183 -3.78 -9.12 -17.22
N ASP A 184 -3.27 -9.13 -18.45
CA ASP A 184 -1.82 -9.11 -18.72
C ASP A 184 -1.16 -7.86 -18.15
N GLU A 185 -1.80 -6.69 -18.21
CA GLU A 185 -1.32 -5.48 -17.52
C GLU A 185 -1.31 -5.64 -16.00
N VAL A 186 -2.36 -6.21 -15.40
CA VAL A 186 -2.43 -6.52 -13.97
C VAL A 186 -1.30 -7.47 -13.55
N PHE A 187 -0.97 -8.43 -14.41
CA PHE A 187 -0.04 -9.51 -14.13
C PHE A 187 1.42 -9.17 -14.43
N SER A 188 1.64 -8.34 -15.45
CA SER A 188 2.90 -7.65 -15.69
C SER A 188 3.29 -6.75 -14.50
N LEU A 189 2.32 -6.03 -13.92
CA LEU A 189 2.55 -5.18 -12.75
C LEU A 189 3.00 -5.94 -11.49
N ILE A 190 2.62 -7.21 -11.34
CA ILE A 190 3.04 -8.07 -10.21
C ILE A 190 4.13 -9.08 -10.60
N GLY A 191 4.71 -8.97 -11.80
CA GLY A 191 5.81 -9.83 -12.26
C GLY A 191 5.44 -11.30 -12.48
N MET A 192 4.16 -11.59 -12.73
CA MET A 192 3.66 -12.94 -12.94
C MET A 192 3.14 -13.07 -14.38
N THR A 193 4.05 -13.18 -15.37
CA THR A 193 3.70 -13.55 -16.76
C THR A 193 3.36 -15.01 -16.87
#